data_AF-A0A921NKZ4-F1
#
_entry.id   AF-A0A921NKZ4-F1
#
_cell.length_a   1.000
_cell.length_b   1.000
_cell.length_c   1.000
_cell.angle_alpha   90.00
_cell.angle_beta   90.00
_cell.angle_gamma   90.00
#
_symmetry.space_group_name_H-M   'P 1'
#
loop_
_entity.id
_entity.type
_entity.pdbx_description
1 polymer ?
#
loop_
_entity_poly.entity_id
_entity_poly.type
_entity_poly.pdbx_seq_one_letter_code
_entity_poly.pdbx_strand_id
1 'polypeptide(L)'
;MTPFPDLHTLPRQLRHPEVRDLAWVMLAPPMLAQTPWPQRHPLAGSDWVQAPHQLEAWLRQLDQDSSALQQWLSLSRTRRLGLYYERLWQFAVQHAPGVELLAANLPIRRAGHTLGELDMLVRDRDGVHHL
;
A
#
# COMPACT_ATOMS: atom_id res chain seq x y z
N MET A 1 -10.52 10.33 -4.62
CA MET A 1 -9.90 10.62 -5.94
C MET A 1 -8.75 9.63 -6.13
N THR A 2 -8.59 9.02 -7.30
CA THR A 2 -7.45 8.14 -7.60
C THR A 2 -6.21 9.00 -7.84
N PRO A 3 -5.12 8.87 -7.06
CA PRO A 3 -3.95 9.73 -7.22
C PRO A 3 -3.14 9.45 -8.49
N PHE A 4 -3.32 8.28 -9.11
CA PHE A 4 -2.48 7.80 -10.22
C PHE A 4 -3.31 7.34 -11.44
N PRO A 5 -4.16 8.21 -12.02
CA PRO A 5 -5.06 7.79 -13.10
C PRO A 5 -4.31 7.28 -14.34
N ASP A 6 -3.16 7.87 -14.64
CA ASP A 6 -2.38 7.53 -15.84
C ASP A 6 -1.67 6.18 -15.74
N LEU A 7 -1.55 5.61 -14.52
CA LEU A 7 -0.83 4.37 -14.27
C LEU A 7 -1.74 3.14 -14.19
N HIS A 8 -3.06 3.27 -14.36
CA HIS A 8 -4.01 2.15 -14.24
C HIS A 8 -3.71 0.95 -15.15
N THR A 9 -3.01 1.15 -16.27
CA THR A 9 -2.63 0.07 -17.19
C THR A 9 -1.30 -0.61 -16.83
N LEU A 10 -0.47 0.02 -15.99
CA LEU A 10 0.86 -0.43 -15.64
C LEU A 10 0.90 -1.86 -15.08
N PRO A 11 -0.01 -2.31 -14.19
CA PRO A 11 0.03 -3.67 -13.66
C PRO A 11 -0.02 -4.76 -14.74
N ARG A 12 -0.63 -4.50 -15.89
CA ARG A 12 -0.72 -5.48 -17.00
C ARG A 12 0.58 -5.58 -17.81
N GLN A 13 1.52 -4.66 -17.60
CA GLN A 13 2.79 -4.58 -18.31
C GLN A 13 3.96 -5.19 -17.53
N LEU A 14 3.77 -5.46 -16.22
CA LEU A 14 4.81 -6.00 -15.34
C LEU A 14 4.85 -7.53 -15.44
N ARG A 15 6.04 -8.10 -15.30
CA ARG A 15 6.32 -9.52 -15.53
C ARG A 15 6.12 -10.37 -14.29
N HIS A 16 6.55 -9.86 -13.13
CA HIS A 16 6.55 -10.60 -11.87
C HIS A 16 5.17 -10.52 -11.19
N PRO A 17 4.54 -11.67 -10.85
CA PRO A 17 3.20 -11.69 -10.28
C PRO A 17 3.07 -10.86 -9.00
N GLU A 18 4.03 -10.97 -8.08
CA GLU A 18 4.07 -10.19 -6.84
C GLU A 18 4.14 -8.68 -7.08
N VAL A 19 4.88 -8.25 -8.12
CA VAL A 19 5.00 -6.82 -8.48
C VAL A 19 3.72 -6.33 -9.16
N ARG A 20 3.06 -7.17 -9.97
CA ARG A 20 1.73 -6.88 -10.51
C ARG A 20 0.70 -6.70 -9.40
N ASP A 21 0.72 -7.59 -8.41
CA ASP A 21 -0.21 -7.52 -7.29
C ASP A 21 0.03 -6.24 -6.48
N LEU A 22 1.30 -5.93 -6.17
CA LEU A 22 1.68 -4.68 -5.51
C LEU A 22 1.18 -3.45 -6.30
N ALA A 23 1.46 -3.41 -7.60
CA ALA A 23 1.01 -2.33 -8.47
C ALA A 23 -0.52 -2.25 -8.51
N TRP A 24 -1.22 -3.38 -8.55
CA TRP A 24 -2.68 -3.43 -8.53
C TRP A 24 -3.23 -2.84 -7.24
N VAL A 25 -2.67 -3.21 -6.08
CA VAL A 25 -3.09 -2.68 -4.77
C VAL A 25 -2.96 -1.16 -4.71
N MET A 26 -1.88 -0.60 -5.27
CA MET A 26 -1.59 0.84 -5.25
C MET A 26 -2.36 1.65 -6.31
N LEU A 27 -2.76 1.02 -7.41
CA LEU A 27 -3.24 1.70 -8.61
C LEU A 27 -4.68 1.34 -8.98
N ALA A 28 -5.29 0.32 -8.36
CA ALA A 28 -6.65 -0.08 -8.71
C ALA A 28 -7.62 1.09 -8.47
N PRO A 29 -8.57 1.33 -9.40
CA PRO A 29 -9.62 2.30 -9.16
C PRO A 29 -10.50 1.84 -7.97
N PRO A 30 -11.10 2.79 -7.23
CA PRO A 30 -11.98 2.46 -6.12
C PRO A 30 -13.15 1.60 -6.62
N MET A 31 -13.50 0.57 -5.85
CA MET A 31 -14.63 -0.31 -6.17
C MET A 31 -15.98 0.42 -6.07
N LEU A 32 -16.07 1.42 -5.20
CA LEU A 32 -17.27 2.21 -4.98
C LEU A 32 -17.10 3.59 -5.61
N ALA A 33 -18.01 3.96 -6.50
CA ALA A 33 -18.02 5.30 -7.12
C ALA A 33 -18.36 6.39 -6.10
N GLN A 34 -19.17 6.07 -5.08
CA GLN A 34 -19.58 6.98 -4.02
C GLN A 34 -19.49 6.24 -2.69
N THR A 35 -18.94 6.91 -1.69
CA THR A 35 -18.89 6.43 -0.31
C THR A 35 -19.54 7.45 0.61
N PRO A 36 -20.26 7.01 1.66
CA PRO A 36 -20.91 7.92 2.61
C PRO A 36 -19.92 8.72 3.47
N TRP A 37 -18.64 8.36 3.47
CA TRP A 37 -17.55 9.05 4.15
C TRP A 37 -16.38 9.27 3.18
N PRO A 38 -15.57 10.34 3.40
CA PRO A 38 -14.37 10.58 2.61
C PRO A 38 -13.41 9.39 2.66
N GLN A 39 -12.94 8.93 1.51
CA GLN A 39 -11.93 7.88 1.39
C GLN A 39 -10.58 8.52 1.11
N ARG A 40 -9.60 8.24 1.97
CA ARG A 40 -8.21 8.67 1.77
C ARG A 40 -7.44 7.54 1.11
N HIS A 41 -6.75 7.85 0.02
CA HIS A 41 -5.81 6.91 -0.56
C HIS A 41 -4.57 6.81 0.35
N PRO A 42 -4.05 5.61 0.68
CA PRO A 42 -2.87 5.46 1.55
C PRO A 42 -1.66 6.29 1.14
N LEU A 43 -1.46 6.44 -0.17
CA LEU A 43 -0.35 7.19 -0.76
C LEU A 43 -0.69 8.67 -1.04
N ALA A 44 -1.83 9.19 -0.58
CA ALA A 44 -2.25 10.57 -0.88
C ALA A 44 -1.23 11.62 -0.40
N GLY A 45 -0.53 11.36 0.70
CA GLY A 45 0.52 12.24 1.22
C GLY A 45 1.88 12.10 0.51
N SER A 46 2.07 11.05 -0.29
CA SER A 46 3.36 10.71 -0.89
C SER A 46 3.78 11.70 -1.98
N ASP A 47 5.08 11.90 -2.14
CA ASP A 47 5.63 12.71 -3.23
C ASP A 47 5.34 12.12 -4.61
N TRP A 48 5.06 10.81 -4.69
CA TRP A 48 4.58 10.16 -5.90
C TRP A 48 3.31 10.80 -6.46
N VAL A 49 2.45 11.41 -5.64
CA VAL A 49 1.25 12.10 -6.12
C VAL A 49 1.62 13.30 -6.99
N GLN A 50 2.71 14.00 -6.64
CA GLN A 50 3.22 15.14 -7.41
C GLN A 50 4.15 14.70 -8.55
N ALA A 51 4.75 13.51 -8.43
CA ALA A 51 5.63 12.93 -9.44
C ALA A 51 5.27 11.46 -9.76
N PRO A 52 4.13 11.18 -10.43
CA PRO A 52 3.69 9.79 -10.69
C PRO A 52 4.68 8.96 -11.52
N HIS A 53 5.48 9.60 -12.38
CA HIS A 53 6.54 8.95 -13.14
C HIS A 53 7.60 8.30 -12.23
N GLN A 54 7.81 8.80 -11.00
CA GLN A 54 8.72 8.18 -10.04
C GLN A 54 8.13 6.88 -9.48
N LEU A 55 6.82 6.82 -9.26
CA LEU A 55 6.14 5.59 -8.88
C LEU A 55 6.23 4.55 -10.00
N GLU A 56 5.99 4.95 -11.26
CA GLU A 56 6.16 4.07 -12.40
C GLU A 56 7.60 3.55 -12.49
N ALA A 57 8.60 4.43 -12.40
CA ALA A 57 10.01 4.05 -12.44
C ALA A 57 10.37 3.06 -11.32
N TRP A 58 9.89 3.32 -10.10
CA TRP A 58 10.08 2.43 -8.96
C TRP A 58 9.46 1.04 -9.17
N LEU A 59 8.21 0.97 -9.64
CA LEU A 59 7.55 -0.30 -9.96
C LEU A 59 8.27 -1.06 -11.09
N ARG A 60 8.76 -0.36 -12.11
CA ARG A 60 9.54 -0.98 -13.20
C ARG A 60 10.90 -1.48 -12.73
N GLN A 61 11.56 -0.75 -11.84
CA GLN A 61 12.82 -1.19 -11.23
C GLN A 61 12.59 -2.44 -10.36
N LEU A 62 11.52 -2.44 -9.57
CA LEU A 62 11.13 -3.60 -8.76
C LEU A 62 10.71 -4.80 -9.62
N ASP A 63 10.15 -4.58 -10.81
CA ASP A 63 9.86 -5.67 -11.77
C ASP A 63 11.13 -6.21 -12.44
N GLN A 64 12.22 -5.45 -12.49
CA GLN A 64 13.51 -5.96 -12.98
C GLN A 64 14.21 -6.82 -11.92
N ASP A 65 14.07 -6.45 -10.64
CA ASP A 65 14.58 -7.21 -9.50
C ASP A 65 13.54 -7.23 -8.37
N SER A 66 12.73 -8.29 -8.33
CA SER A 66 11.67 -8.45 -7.33
C SER A 66 12.15 -9.07 -6.01
N SER A 67 13.46 -9.29 -5.85
CA SER A 67 14.03 -10.02 -4.71
C SER A 67 13.66 -9.41 -3.35
N ALA A 68 13.68 -8.07 -3.23
CA ALA A 68 13.31 -7.37 -2.01
C ALA A 68 11.85 -7.61 -1.63
N LEU A 69 10.93 -7.54 -2.60
CA LEU A 69 9.51 -7.80 -2.40
C LEU A 69 9.27 -9.28 -2.06
N GLN A 70 9.90 -10.19 -2.79
CA GLN A 70 9.81 -11.63 -2.51
C GLN A 70 10.32 -11.97 -1.11
N GLN A 71 11.47 -11.42 -0.73
CA GLN A 71 12.04 -11.60 0.61
C GLN A 71 11.07 -11.07 1.67
N TRP A 72 10.55 -9.85 1.48
CA TRP A 72 9.53 -9.29 2.36
C TRP A 72 8.37 -10.27 2.51
N LEU A 73 7.67 -10.60 1.42
CA LEU A 73 6.51 -11.50 1.41
C LEU A 73 6.81 -12.88 2.03
N SER A 74 8.04 -13.37 1.93
CA SER A 74 8.45 -14.65 2.50
C SER A 74 8.51 -14.69 4.04
N LEU A 75 8.66 -13.53 4.72
CA LEU A 75 8.75 -13.45 6.20
C LEU A 75 7.47 -13.93 6.91
N SER A 76 6.35 -14.01 6.21
CA SER A 76 5.05 -14.45 6.70
C SER A 76 4.36 -15.21 5.58
N ARG A 77 4.71 -16.50 5.46
CA ARG A 77 4.13 -17.42 4.48
C ARG A 77 2.69 -17.74 4.89
N THR A 78 1.77 -16.92 4.44
CA THR A 78 0.33 -17.13 4.64
C THR A 78 -0.35 -17.36 3.30
N ARG A 79 -1.35 -18.25 3.28
CA ARG A 79 -2.26 -18.42 2.13
C ARG A 79 -3.52 -17.56 2.27
N ARG A 80 -3.63 -16.77 3.35
CA ARG A 80 -4.79 -15.90 3.58
C ARG A 80 -4.63 -14.64 2.75
N LEU A 81 -5.59 -14.39 1.87
CA LEU A 81 -5.56 -13.24 0.95
C LEU A 81 -5.50 -11.89 1.69
N GLY A 82 -6.24 -11.73 2.79
CA GLY A 82 -6.23 -10.49 3.60
C GLY A 82 -4.83 -10.15 4.10
N LEU A 83 -4.16 -11.10 4.75
CA LEU A 83 -2.79 -10.90 5.22
C LEU A 83 -1.83 -10.63 4.05
N TYR A 84 -1.97 -11.32 2.91
CA TYR A 84 -1.14 -11.02 1.73
C TYR A 84 -1.30 -9.57 1.27
N TYR A 85 -2.55 -9.10 1.18
CA TYR A 85 -2.88 -7.72 0.80
C TYR A 85 -2.29 -6.70 1.77
N GLU A 86 -2.42 -6.91 3.08
CA GLU A 86 -1.80 -6.06 4.11
C GLU A 86 -0.28 -5.97 3.91
N ARG A 87 0.38 -7.09 3.62
CA ARG A 87 1.84 -7.10 3.42
C ARG A 87 2.28 -6.34 2.19
N LEU A 88 1.50 -6.36 1.11
CA LEU A 88 1.76 -5.53 -0.07
C LEU A 88 1.65 -4.05 0.29
N TRP A 89 0.63 -3.65 1.04
CA TRP A 89 0.49 -2.26 1.51
C TRP A 89 1.61 -1.83 2.44
N GLN A 90 2.00 -2.67 3.40
CA GLN A 90 3.12 -2.39 4.29
C GLN A 90 4.41 -2.15 3.48
N PHE A 91 4.68 -2.99 2.48
CA PHE A 91 5.82 -2.80 1.57
C PHE A 91 5.71 -1.48 0.79
N ALA A 92 4.55 -1.19 0.20
CA ALA A 92 4.32 0.03 -0.57
C ALA A 92 4.55 1.29 0.27
N VAL A 93 3.95 1.36 1.45
CA VAL A 93 4.05 2.52 2.35
C VAL A 93 5.47 2.70 2.89
N GLN A 94 6.19 1.62 3.20
CA GLN A 94 7.59 1.72 3.63
C GLN A 94 8.53 2.32 2.57
N HIS A 95 8.17 2.23 1.29
CA HIS A 95 8.95 2.78 0.17
C HIS A 95 8.37 4.09 -0.37
N ALA A 96 7.22 4.53 0.13
CA ALA A 96 6.55 5.72 -0.36
C ALA A 96 7.25 6.98 0.14
N PRO A 97 7.85 7.80 -0.74
CA PRO A 97 8.50 9.04 -0.32
C PRO A 97 7.46 9.98 0.28
N GLY A 98 7.82 10.64 1.39
CA GLY A 98 6.93 11.54 2.13
C GLY A 98 5.89 10.84 3.02
N VAL A 99 5.93 9.51 3.14
CA VAL A 99 5.07 8.74 4.03
C VAL A 99 5.92 7.85 4.95
N GLU A 100 5.58 7.82 6.23
CA GLU A 100 6.24 7.00 7.26
C GLU A 100 5.24 5.97 7.81
N LEU A 101 5.61 4.69 7.81
CA LEU A 101 4.83 3.65 8.51
C LEU A 101 5.17 3.68 10.00
N LEU A 102 4.22 4.14 10.83
CA LEU A 102 4.40 4.22 12.28
C LEU A 102 4.15 2.90 12.99
N ALA A 103 3.11 2.18 12.56
CA ALA A 103 2.76 0.87 13.09
C ALA A 103 1.95 0.09 12.06
N ALA A 104 1.97 -1.23 12.18
CA ALA A 104 1.06 -2.13 11.48
C ALA A 104 0.62 -3.23 12.44
N ASN A 105 -0.60 -3.73 12.24
CA ASN A 105 -1.18 -4.84 13.00
C ASN A 105 -1.17 -4.58 14.51
N LEU A 106 -1.59 -3.37 14.92
CA LEU A 106 -1.52 -2.91 16.31
C LEU A 106 -2.81 -3.27 17.07
N PRO A 107 -2.78 -4.23 18.02
CA PRO A 107 -3.96 -4.60 18.77
C PRO A 107 -4.35 -3.49 19.74
N ILE A 108 -5.62 -3.06 19.69
CA ILE A 108 -6.19 -2.14 20.67
C ILE A 108 -6.71 -2.96 21.85
N ARG A 109 -6.17 -2.71 23.05
CA ARG A 109 -6.57 -3.42 24.27
C ARG A 109 -7.08 -2.47 25.34
N ARG A 110 -8.14 -2.87 26.04
CA ARG A 110 -8.67 -2.17 27.22
C ARG A 110 -9.05 -3.18 28.29
N ALA A 111 -8.54 -2.98 29.50
CA ALA A 111 -8.79 -3.86 30.65
C ALA A 111 -8.55 -5.36 30.35
N GLY A 112 -7.50 -5.68 29.58
CA GLY A 112 -7.18 -7.05 29.20
C GLY A 112 -7.97 -7.62 28.01
N HIS A 113 -8.98 -6.90 27.50
CA HIS A 113 -9.77 -7.30 26.33
C HIS A 113 -9.24 -6.64 25.05
N THR A 114 -9.14 -7.40 23.96
CA THR A 114 -8.88 -6.87 22.62
C THR A 114 -10.18 -6.27 22.08
N LEU A 115 -10.16 -4.96 21.81
CA LEU A 115 -11.28 -4.22 21.24
C LEU A 115 -11.26 -4.24 19.71
N GLY A 116 -10.09 -4.46 19.12
CA GLY A 116 -9.87 -4.47 17.68
C GLY A 116 -8.38 -4.40 17.36
N GLU A 117 -8.09 -4.14 16.10
CA GLU A 117 -6.75 -4.01 15.56
C GLU A 117 -6.72 -2.81 14.61
N LEU A 118 -5.58 -2.10 14.58
CA LEU A 118 -5.29 -1.11 13.56
C LEU A 118 -4.38 -1.77 12.53
N ASP A 119 -4.86 -1.87 11.30
CA ASP A 119 -4.14 -2.55 10.22
C ASP A 119 -2.84 -1.80 9.92
N MET A 120 -2.92 -0.48 9.71
CA MET A 120 -1.75 0.40 9.52
C MET A 120 -1.97 1.82 10.06
N LEU A 121 -0.93 2.37 10.67
CA LEU A 121 -0.83 3.79 11.04
C LEU A 121 0.30 4.43 10.24
N VAL A 122 -0.01 5.48 9.49
CA VAL A 122 0.94 6.19 8.64
C VAL A 122 1.03 7.66 9.02
N ARG A 123 2.18 8.27 8.80
CA ARG A 123 2.37 9.72 8.91
C ARG A 123 2.79 10.29 7.57
N ASP A 124 2.22 11.42 7.20
CA ASP A 124 2.68 12.25 6.10
C ASP A 124 2.57 13.74 6.46
N ARG A 125 2.71 14.61 5.46
CA ARG A 125 2.64 16.07 5.62
C ARG A 125 1.34 16.58 6.27
N ASP A 126 0.25 15.83 6.16
CA ASP A 126 -1.06 16.23 6.69
C ASP A 126 -1.32 15.69 8.11
N GLY A 127 -0.41 14.87 8.66
CA GLY A 127 -0.51 14.32 10.01
C GLY A 127 -0.46 12.80 10.06
N VAL A 128 -1.10 12.22 11.09
CA VAL A 128 -1.17 10.77 11.32
C VAL A 128 -2.53 10.24 10.88
N HIS A 129 -2.53 9.16 10.10
CA HIS A 129 -3.71 8.57 9.50
C HIS A 129 -3.77 7.07 9.79
N HIS A 130 -4.98 6.57 10.04
CA HIS A 130 -5.28 5.14 10.01
C HIS A 130 -5.77 4.77 8.61
N LEU A 131 -5.33 3.62 8.11
CA LEU A 131 -5.70 3.09 6.80
C LEU A 131 -6.67 1.92 6.94
#